data_AF-A0A1H8G5S0-F1
#
_entry.id   AF-A0A1H8G5S0-F1
#
_cell.length_a   1.000
_cell.length_b   1.000
_cell.length_c   1.000
_cell.angle_alpha   90.00
_cell.angle_beta   90.00
_cell.angle_gamma   90.00
#
_symmetry.space_group_name_H-M   'P 1'
#
loop_
_entity.id
_entity.type
_entity.pdbx_description
1 polymer ?
#
loop_
_entity_poly.entity_id
_entity_poly.type
_entity_poly.pdbx_seq_one_letter_code
_entity_poly.pdbx_strand_id
1 'polypeptide(L)'
;MGKDSLAKSDTLTDKDKQWFDTTGFLSNCSPFMKSAYVGVLQGTNASRDSIFNLCFAPCYDCPETYEIIFVYKGGVRERKLMDYKIMEDIFRKGCGNHFSEFDCFAFVVPIRDPEKQDDMHALNMDFPLEVKVYSRIEGDKWRKVIARRVNSFEEYGDLQLNVIYKRV
;
A
#
# COMPACT_ATOMS: atom_id res chain seq x y z
N MET A 1 43.30 -21.95 -18.00
CA MET A 1 43.41 -20.93 -16.93
C MET A 1 42.65 -19.71 -17.41
N GLY A 2 41.41 -19.42 -17.04
CA GLY A 2 40.70 -19.70 -15.80
C GLY A 2 40.49 -18.37 -15.09
N LYS A 3 39.28 -17.80 -15.19
CA LYS A 3 38.45 -17.31 -14.07
C LYS A 3 37.22 -16.60 -14.59
N ASP A 4 36.12 -17.34 -14.55
CA ASP A 4 34.76 -16.84 -14.53
C ASP A 4 34.58 -15.86 -13.36
N SER A 5 34.11 -14.65 -13.66
CA SER A 5 33.62 -13.71 -12.67
C SER A 5 32.16 -14.08 -12.34
N LEU A 6 31.99 -14.94 -11.34
CA LEU A 6 30.70 -15.17 -10.71
C LEU A 6 30.18 -13.86 -10.11
N ALA A 7 29.02 -13.41 -10.59
CA ALA A 7 28.20 -12.41 -9.94
C ALA A 7 27.90 -12.86 -8.51
N LYS A 8 28.27 -12.04 -7.53
CA LYS A 8 27.89 -12.25 -6.13
C LYS A 8 26.38 -12.08 -6.03
N SER A 9 25.70 -13.18 -5.75
CA SER A 9 24.34 -13.20 -5.24
C SER A 9 24.37 -12.49 -3.88
N ASP A 10 23.83 -11.28 -3.83
CA ASP A 10 23.59 -10.56 -2.59
C ASP A 10 22.50 -11.29 -1.82
N THR A 11 22.94 -12.17 -0.94
CA THR A 11 22.10 -12.86 0.03
C THR A 11 21.83 -11.89 1.17
N LEU A 12 20.58 -11.46 1.28
CA LEU A 12 20.06 -10.62 2.37
C LEU A 12 20.45 -11.24 3.72
N THR A 13 21.10 -10.46 4.58
CA THR A 13 21.54 -10.92 5.90
C THR A 13 20.36 -10.90 6.88
N ASP A 14 20.34 -11.82 7.85
CA ASP A 14 19.27 -11.92 8.86
C ASP A 14 19.06 -10.65 9.71
N LYS A 15 19.97 -9.67 9.64
CA LYS A 15 19.82 -8.35 10.27
C LYS A 15 18.80 -7.44 9.57
N ASP A 16 18.47 -7.71 8.31
CA ASP A 16 17.45 -6.96 7.56
C ASP A 16 16.01 -7.44 7.88
N LYS A 17 15.88 -8.54 8.63
CA LYS A 17 14.62 -9.03 9.20
C LYS A 17 14.33 -8.42 10.57
N GLN A 18 14.69 -7.16 10.77
CA GLN A 18 14.39 -6.46 12.01
C GLN A 18 12.86 -6.26 12.06
N TRP A 19 12.21 -7.06 12.90
CA TRP A 19 10.79 -6.92 13.23
C TRP A 19 10.61 -5.57 13.92
N PHE A 20 10.03 -4.62 13.20
CA PHE A 20 9.43 -3.47 13.85
C PHE A 20 8.05 -3.91 14.32
N ASP A 21 7.80 -3.80 15.62
CA ASP A 21 6.49 -4.05 16.20
C ASP A 21 5.53 -2.93 15.74
N THR A 22 4.99 -3.08 14.54
CA THR A 22 3.91 -2.23 14.02
C THR A 22 2.61 -3.00 14.12
N THR A 23 2.20 -3.38 15.34
CA THR A 23 0.77 -3.58 15.62
C THR A 23 0.09 -2.23 15.46
N GLY A 24 -0.95 -2.11 14.64
CA GLY A 24 -1.84 -0.96 14.77
C GLY A 24 -2.48 -0.38 13.52
N PHE A 25 -2.07 -0.74 12.30
CA PHE A 25 -2.69 -0.11 11.11
C PHE A 25 -4.18 -0.47 10.98
N LEU A 26 -4.59 -1.65 11.47
CA LEU A 26 -5.98 -2.12 11.50
C LEU A 26 -6.58 -2.21 12.91
N SER A 27 -5.83 -1.86 13.96
CA SER A 27 -6.28 -2.00 15.36
C SER A 27 -7.50 -1.17 15.70
N ASN A 28 -7.78 -0.12 14.92
CA ASN A 28 -9.01 0.64 14.99
C ASN A 28 -9.56 0.89 13.58
N CYS A 29 -10.44 0.02 13.09
CA CYS A 29 -11.04 0.19 11.75
C CYS A 29 -11.85 1.48 11.58
N SER A 30 -12.42 2.02 12.66
CA SER A 30 -13.48 3.02 12.56
C SER A 30 -13.04 4.38 12.00
N PRO A 31 -11.83 4.92 12.30
CA PRO A 31 -11.37 6.20 11.78
C PRO A 31 -11.06 6.17 10.28
N PHE A 32 -10.31 5.18 9.79
CA PHE A 32 -9.91 5.15 8.38
C PHE A 32 -11.02 4.65 7.44
N MET A 33 -11.98 3.84 7.92
CA MET A 33 -13.09 3.38 7.07
C MET A 33 -14.04 4.50 6.63
N LYS A 34 -14.01 5.67 7.27
CA LYS A 34 -14.77 6.85 6.85
C LYS A 34 -14.27 7.42 5.53
N SER A 35 -12.95 7.48 5.37
CA SER A 35 -12.28 8.01 4.19
C SER A 35 -11.89 6.92 3.20
N ALA A 36 -12.33 5.68 3.43
CA ALA A 36 -11.98 4.56 2.61
C ALA A 36 -12.81 4.51 1.32
N TYR A 37 -12.17 4.18 0.21
CA TYR A 37 -12.78 4.20 -1.11
C TYR A 37 -12.32 3.03 -1.96
N VAL A 38 -13.06 2.75 -3.03
CA VAL A 38 -12.65 1.81 -4.08
C VAL A 38 -12.20 2.62 -5.29
N GLY A 39 -11.12 2.21 -5.94
CA GLY A 39 -10.55 2.96 -7.05
C GLY A 39 -9.49 2.17 -7.81
N VAL A 40 -8.66 2.90 -8.56
CA VAL A 40 -7.57 2.35 -9.36
C VAL A 40 -6.26 3.04 -9.00
N LEU A 41 -5.15 2.32 -9.09
CA LEU A 41 -3.83 2.92 -8.94
C LEU A 41 -3.51 3.76 -10.18
N GLN A 42 -3.07 5.00 -9.94
CA GLN A 42 -2.55 5.88 -10.99
C GLN A 42 -1.05 5.63 -11.16
N GLY A 43 -0.60 5.48 -12.41
CA GLY A 43 0.82 5.27 -12.75
C GLY A 43 1.06 5.31 -14.26
N THR A 44 2.28 5.63 -14.68
CA THR A 44 2.64 5.90 -16.10
C THR A 44 2.77 4.66 -16.97
N ASN A 45 2.70 3.46 -16.38
CA ASN A 45 2.43 2.22 -17.08
C ASN A 45 1.28 1.52 -16.39
N ALA A 46 0.05 1.93 -16.73
CA ALA A 46 -1.16 1.23 -16.35
C ALA A 46 -1.12 -0.20 -16.91
N SER A 47 -0.39 -1.10 -16.24
CA SER A 47 -0.37 -2.51 -16.57
C SER A 47 -1.81 -3.01 -16.50
N ARG A 48 -2.12 -4.07 -17.22
CA ARG A 48 -3.47 -4.68 -17.25
C ARG A 48 -4.05 -5.01 -15.87
N ASP A 49 -3.32 -4.83 -14.77
CA ASP A 49 -3.70 -5.12 -13.40
C ASP A 49 -3.97 -3.87 -12.55
N SER A 50 -3.50 -2.68 -12.96
CA SER A 50 -3.80 -1.40 -12.29
C SER A 50 -5.18 -0.84 -12.66
N ILE A 51 -5.85 -1.44 -13.64
CA ILE A 51 -7.16 -1.03 -14.16
C ILE A 51 -8.35 -1.59 -13.36
N PHE A 52 -8.12 -2.37 -12.29
CA PHE A 52 -9.22 -2.99 -11.52
C PHE A 52 -9.33 -2.44 -10.11
N ASN A 53 -10.57 -2.50 -9.61
CA ASN A 53 -10.98 -2.02 -8.30
C ASN A 53 -10.07 -2.56 -7.18
N LEU A 54 -9.29 -1.65 -6.60
CA LEU A 54 -8.58 -1.80 -5.34
C LEU A 54 -9.31 -1.02 -4.27
N CYS A 55 -9.12 -1.39 -3.00
CA CYS A 55 -9.66 -0.60 -1.90
C CYS A 55 -8.53 0.17 -1.23
N PHE A 56 -8.85 1.38 -0.79
CA PHE A 56 -7.90 2.32 -0.21
C PHE A 56 -8.46 2.79 1.12
N ALA A 57 -7.60 2.92 2.13
CA ALA A 57 -7.96 3.52 3.40
C ALA A 57 -6.83 4.45 3.88
N PRO A 58 -6.97 5.77 3.68
CA PRO A 58 -6.05 6.73 4.26
C PRO A 58 -6.35 6.94 5.76
N CYS A 59 -5.30 7.17 6.55
CA CYS A 59 -5.39 7.80 7.86
C CYS A 59 -4.61 9.12 7.84
N TYR A 60 -5.33 10.22 7.99
CA TYR A 60 -4.75 11.57 8.11
C TYR A 60 -4.56 12.01 9.57
N ASP A 61 -5.38 11.49 10.49
CA ASP A 61 -5.36 11.83 11.92
C ASP A 61 -4.59 10.81 12.77
N CYS A 62 -3.41 10.42 12.28
CA CYS A 62 -2.52 9.45 12.91
C CYS A 62 -1.15 10.08 13.22
N PRO A 63 -0.42 9.64 14.27
CA PRO A 63 0.93 10.14 14.57
C PRO A 63 1.90 10.06 13.38
N GLU A 64 1.77 9.01 12.56
CA GLU A 64 2.29 8.95 11.21
C GLU A 64 1.10 8.73 10.27
N THR A 65 0.95 9.56 9.24
CA THR A 65 -0.08 9.38 8.23
C THR A 65 0.26 8.22 7.31
N TYR A 66 -0.76 7.54 6.80
CA TYR A 66 -0.55 6.40 5.91
C TYR A 66 -1.74 6.18 4.99
N GLU A 67 -1.50 5.45 3.90
CA GLU A 67 -2.53 4.87 3.06
C GLU A 67 -2.39 3.34 3.07
N ILE A 68 -3.47 2.63 3.37
CA ILE A 68 -3.53 1.18 3.20
C ILE A 68 -4.18 0.86 1.87
N ILE A 69 -3.50 0.08 1.05
CA ILE A 69 -4.04 -0.49 -0.18
C ILE A 69 -4.40 -1.95 0.07
N PHE A 70 -5.64 -2.30 -0.25
CA PHE A 70 -6.22 -3.64 -0.12
C PHE A 70 -6.41 -4.25 -1.50
N VAL A 71 -5.79 -5.41 -1.69
CA VAL A 71 -5.72 -6.12 -2.95
C VAL A 71 -6.45 -7.45 -2.76
N TYR A 72 -7.62 -7.61 -3.39
CA TYR A 72 -8.42 -8.84 -3.24
C TYR A 72 -7.64 -10.07 -3.71
N LYS A 73 -7.58 -11.13 -2.89
CA LYS A 73 -6.75 -12.33 -3.09
C LYS A 73 -7.19 -13.22 -4.24
N GLY A 74 -8.42 -13.09 -4.74
CA GLY A 74 -8.94 -13.77 -5.93
C GLY A 74 -8.19 -13.47 -7.24
N GLY A 75 -7.22 -12.56 -7.19
CA GLY A 75 -6.38 -12.20 -8.31
C GLY A 75 -7.09 -11.30 -9.31
N VAL A 76 -6.37 -10.94 -10.35
CA VAL A 76 -6.81 -9.93 -11.33
C VAL A 76 -8.08 -10.36 -12.05
N ARG A 77 -8.18 -11.64 -12.45
CA ARG A 77 -9.31 -12.15 -13.23
C ARG A 77 -10.63 -12.00 -12.48
N GLU A 78 -10.66 -12.39 -11.20
CA GLU A 78 -11.85 -12.27 -10.37
C GLU A 78 -12.19 -10.80 -10.11
N ARG A 79 -11.19 -9.95 -9.84
CA ARG A 79 -11.41 -8.50 -9.70
C ARG A 79 -12.00 -7.84 -10.96
N LYS A 80 -11.75 -8.35 -12.17
CA LYS A 80 -12.40 -7.82 -13.39
C LYS A 80 -13.91 -8.09 -13.43
N LEU A 81 -14.32 -9.20 -12.81
CA LEU A 81 -15.71 -9.64 -12.78
C LEU A 81 -16.46 -9.00 -11.60
N MET A 82 -15.74 -8.52 -10.60
CA MET A 82 -16.28 -7.74 -9.49
C MET A 82 -16.40 -6.28 -9.92
N ASP A 83 -17.63 -5.83 -10.11
CA ASP A 83 -17.89 -4.40 -10.25
C ASP A 83 -17.54 -3.65 -8.96
N TYR A 84 -17.60 -2.31 -9.04
CA TYR A 84 -17.27 -1.42 -7.93
C TYR A 84 -18.06 -1.76 -6.66
N LYS A 85 -19.35 -2.08 -6.80
CA LYS A 85 -20.26 -2.29 -5.67
C LYS A 85 -19.97 -3.60 -4.94
N ILE A 86 -19.68 -4.67 -5.69
CA ILE A 86 -19.30 -5.96 -5.10
C ILE A 86 -18.00 -5.80 -4.29
N MET A 87 -17.00 -5.12 -4.86
CA MET A 87 -15.73 -4.88 -4.15
C MET A 87 -15.94 -4.05 -2.88
N GLU A 88 -16.74 -2.98 -2.97
CA GLU A 88 -17.09 -2.14 -1.82
C GLU A 88 -17.81 -2.94 -0.72
N ASP A 89 -18.76 -3.80 -1.07
CA ASP A 89 -19.50 -4.63 -0.11
C ASP A 89 -18.59 -5.62 0.63
N ILE A 90 -17.65 -6.25 -0.08
CA ILE A 90 -16.64 -7.14 0.53
C ILE A 90 -15.73 -6.32 1.45
N PHE A 91 -15.25 -5.18 0.97
CA PHE A 91 -14.32 -4.33 1.71
C PHE A 91 -14.94 -3.76 2.99
N ARG A 92 -16.17 -3.24 2.94
CA ARG A 92 -16.86 -2.68 4.12
C ARG A 92 -17.13 -3.73 5.21
N LYS A 93 -17.26 -5.01 4.86
CA LYS A 93 -17.38 -6.13 5.81
C LYS A 93 -16.05 -6.61 6.35
N GLY A 94 -14.94 -6.21 5.71
CA GLY A 94 -13.59 -6.70 6.01
C GLY A 94 -13.11 -6.42 7.43
N CYS A 95 -13.60 -5.38 8.11
CA CYS A 95 -13.14 -5.13 9.49
C CYS A 95 -13.39 -6.33 10.42
N GLY A 96 -14.54 -7.01 10.30
CA GLY A 96 -14.91 -8.14 11.17
C GLY A 96 -13.99 -9.36 11.06
N ASN A 97 -13.21 -9.48 9.97
CA ASN A 97 -12.24 -10.55 9.76
C ASN A 97 -10.81 -10.03 9.55
N HIS A 98 -10.53 -8.79 9.98
CA HIS A 98 -9.25 -8.12 9.73
C HIS A 98 -8.85 -8.16 8.25
N PHE A 99 -9.81 -8.02 7.35
CA PHE A 99 -9.62 -8.01 5.90
C PHE A 99 -8.91 -9.26 5.38
N SER A 100 -9.20 -10.45 5.94
CA SER A 100 -8.53 -11.72 5.57
C SER A 100 -8.57 -12.05 4.07
N GLU A 101 -9.60 -11.57 3.37
CA GLU A 101 -9.81 -11.67 1.92
C GLU A 101 -8.81 -10.85 1.08
N PHE A 102 -8.06 -9.95 1.71
CA PHE A 102 -7.17 -9.00 1.04
C PHE A 102 -5.71 -9.20 1.43
N ASP A 103 -4.83 -9.04 0.45
CA ASP A 103 -3.44 -8.67 0.69
C ASP A 103 -3.38 -7.17 0.97
N CYS A 104 -2.74 -6.76 2.07
CA CYS A 104 -2.77 -5.37 2.53
C CYS A 104 -1.35 -4.80 2.54
N PHE A 105 -1.23 -3.57 2.06
CA PHE A 105 0.03 -2.84 1.99
C PHE A 105 -0.16 -1.44 2.58
N ALA A 106 0.58 -1.11 3.63
CA ALA A 106 0.54 0.21 4.24
C ALA A 106 1.72 1.05 3.74
N PHE A 107 1.41 2.22 3.19
CA PHE A 107 2.36 3.23 2.73
C PHE A 107 2.33 4.38 3.73
N VAL A 108 3.31 4.40 4.64
CA VAL A 108 3.47 5.47 5.63
C VAL A 108 4.22 6.61 4.96
N VAL A 109 3.52 7.73 4.80
CA VAL A 109 3.96 8.93 4.09
C VAL A 109 3.28 10.14 4.71
N PRO A 110 3.91 11.33 4.73
CA PRO A 110 3.24 12.55 5.16
C PRO A 110 2.15 12.94 4.15
N ILE A 111 0.88 12.78 4.52
CA ILE A 111 -0.27 13.16 3.70
C ILE A 111 -1.11 14.17 4.49
N ARG A 112 -1.41 15.32 3.88
CA ARG A 112 -2.35 16.29 4.44
C ARG A 112 -3.78 15.80 4.28
N ASP A 113 -4.60 16.00 5.31
CA ASP A 113 -6.05 15.77 5.22
C ASP A 113 -6.68 16.77 4.24
N PRO A 114 -7.26 16.34 3.10
CA PRO A 114 -7.89 17.24 2.15
C PRO A 114 -9.09 17.99 2.75
N GLU A 115 -9.76 17.45 3.77
CA GLU A 115 -10.92 18.09 4.40
C GLU A 115 -10.51 19.25 5.33
N LYS A 116 -9.23 19.34 5.70
CA LYS A 116 -8.69 20.36 6.62
C LYS A 116 -7.80 21.39 5.93
N GLN A 117 -7.71 21.36 4.61
CA GLN A 117 -6.93 22.32 3.84
C GLN A 117 -7.72 23.60 3.58
N ASP A 118 -7.08 24.75 3.81
CA ASP A 118 -7.66 26.05 3.45
C ASP A 118 -7.71 26.26 1.93
N ASP A 119 -6.72 25.73 1.21
CA ASP A 119 -6.66 25.74 -0.25
C ASP A 119 -7.03 24.35 -0.80
N MET A 120 -8.23 24.24 -1.38
CA MET A 120 -8.72 23.00 -2.01
C MET A 120 -7.92 22.56 -3.24
N HIS A 121 -7.04 23.41 -3.79
CA HIS A 121 -6.17 23.07 -4.92
C HIS A 121 -4.77 22.66 -4.49
N ALA A 122 -4.44 22.74 -3.20
CA ALA A 122 -3.15 22.30 -2.70
C ALA A 122 -2.97 20.78 -2.89
N LEU A 123 -1.73 20.37 -3.15
CA LEU A 123 -1.40 18.95 -3.18
C LEU A 123 -1.39 18.38 -1.76
N ASN A 124 -1.94 17.18 -1.62
CA ASN A 124 -1.97 16.46 -0.34
C ASN A 124 -0.58 15.92 0.05
N MET A 125 0.37 15.87 -0.88
CA MET A 125 1.73 15.38 -0.68
C MET A 125 2.73 16.38 -1.23
N ASP A 126 3.79 16.63 -0.46
CA ASP A 126 4.93 17.42 -0.92
C ASP A 126 6.11 16.49 -1.22
N PHE A 127 6.69 16.64 -2.41
CA PHE A 127 7.88 15.90 -2.79
C PHE A 127 9.14 16.77 -2.61
N PRO A 128 10.29 16.16 -2.28
CA PRO A 128 10.52 14.72 -2.10
C PRO A 128 10.03 14.21 -0.74
N LEU A 129 9.60 12.95 -0.69
CA LEU A 129 9.09 12.33 0.54
C LEU A 129 9.73 10.97 0.82
N GLU A 130 9.86 10.63 2.10
CA GLU A 130 10.26 9.31 2.55
C GLU A 130 9.02 8.42 2.72
N VAL A 131 9.00 7.29 2.01
CA VAL A 131 7.95 6.27 2.09
C VAL A 131 8.47 5.10 2.90
N LYS A 132 7.74 4.69 3.95
CA LYS A 132 7.94 3.38 4.58
C LYS A 132 6.79 2.47 4.16
N VAL A 133 7.10 1.29 3.64
CA VAL A 133 6.12 0.34 3.13
C VAL A 133 6.10 -0.90 4.01
N TYR A 134 4.90 -1.36 4.35
CA TYR A 134 4.67 -2.57 5.12
C TYR A 134 3.68 -3.49 4.41
N SER A 135 3.90 -4.80 4.47
CA SER A 135 2.97 -5.83 4.01
C SER A 135 2.36 -6.52 5.22
N ARG A 136 1.05 -6.73 5.23
CA ARG A 136 0.38 -7.49 6.28
C ARG A 136 0.72 -8.97 6.19
N ILE A 137 0.92 -9.60 7.35
CA ILE A 137 1.15 -11.04 7.48
C ILE A 137 -0.19 -11.74 7.77
N GLU A 138 -0.79 -11.42 8.92
CA GLU A 138 -2.05 -11.97 9.40
C GLU A 138 -2.61 -11.06 10.50
N GLY A 139 -3.94 -11.00 10.64
CA GLY A 139 -4.58 -10.13 11.63
C GLY A 139 -4.14 -8.68 11.42
N ASP A 140 -3.60 -8.06 12.48
CA ASP A 140 -2.98 -6.73 12.45
C ASP A 140 -1.45 -6.78 12.63
N LYS A 141 -0.81 -7.84 12.14
CA LYS A 141 0.66 -7.97 12.12
C LYS A 141 1.22 -7.60 10.76
N TRP A 142 2.28 -6.81 10.76
CA TRP A 142 2.87 -6.22 9.56
C TRP A 142 4.36 -6.46 9.50
N ARG A 143 4.89 -6.57 8.28
CA ARG A 143 6.32 -6.70 8.00
C ARG A 143 6.76 -5.52 7.15
N LYS A 144 7.83 -4.86 7.54
CA LYS A 144 8.48 -3.83 6.71
C LYS A 144 8.98 -4.46 5.41
N VAL A 145 8.60 -3.87 4.29
CA VAL A 145 9.02 -4.28 2.94
C VAL A 145 10.21 -3.44 2.51
N ILE A 146 10.04 -2.12 2.50
CA ILE A 146 11.05 -1.19 2.01
C ILE A 146 10.88 0.18 2.68
N ALA A 147 11.95 0.96 2.73
CA ALA A 147 11.88 2.40 2.93
C ALA A 147 12.61 3.09 1.78
N ARG A 148 11.96 4.06 1.12
CA ARG A 148 12.49 4.69 -0.08
C ARG A 148 12.10 6.16 -0.12
N ARG A 149 13.06 7.01 -0.50
CA ARG A 149 12.79 8.40 -0.88
C ARG A 149 12.29 8.44 -2.32
N VAL A 150 11.18 9.10 -2.56
CA VAL A 150 10.61 9.34 -3.89
C VAL A 150 10.57 10.86 -4.15
N ASN A 151 10.85 11.25 -5.38
CA ASN A 151 11.01 12.66 -5.75
C ASN A 151 9.82 13.23 -6.53
N SER A 152 8.85 12.38 -6.89
CA SER A 152 7.68 12.78 -7.65
C SER A 152 6.50 11.87 -7.38
N PHE A 153 5.31 12.34 -7.74
CA PHE A 153 4.08 11.56 -7.69
C PHE A 153 4.16 10.30 -8.56
N GLU A 154 4.82 10.40 -9.72
CA GLU A 154 5.07 9.26 -10.60
C GLU A 154 5.93 8.19 -9.94
N GLU A 155 7.04 8.58 -9.29
CA GLU A 155 7.89 7.63 -8.56
C GLU A 155 7.16 6.97 -7.39
N TYR A 156 6.23 7.68 -6.74
CA TYR A 156 5.37 7.12 -5.69
C TYR A 156 4.41 6.06 -6.26
N GLY A 157 3.72 6.36 -7.36
CA GLY A 157 2.84 5.39 -8.04
C GLY A 157 3.60 4.15 -8.53
N ASP A 158 4.80 4.32 -9.07
CA ASP A 158 5.67 3.22 -9.46
C ASP A 158 6.09 2.36 -8.26
N LEU A 159 6.40 2.99 -7.12
CA LEU A 159 6.70 2.26 -5.89
C LEU A 159 5.49 1.42 -5.44
N GLN A 160 4.28 1.99 -5.44
CA GLN A 160 3.06 1.27 -5.10
C GLN A 160 2.84 0.05 -6.01
N LEU A 161 2.94 0.24 -7.34
CA LEU A 161 2.78 -0.83 -8.32
C LEU A 161 3.83 -1.94 -8.15
N ASN A 162 5.10 -1.58 -7.96
CA ASN A 162 6.18 -2.55 -7.84
C ASN A 162 6.06 -3.37 -6.56
N VAL A 163 5.69 -2.74 -5.43
CA VAL A 163 5.43 -3.44 -4.17
C VAL A 163 4.28 -4.43 -4.31
N ILE A 164 3.16 -4.01 -4.89
CA ILE A 164 1.94 -4.82 -4.97
C ILE A 164 2.11 -5.98 -5.95
N TYR A 165 2.71 -5.74 -7.12
CA TYR A 165 2.66 -6.68 -8.24
C TYR A 165 4.00 -7.30 -8.62
N LYS A 166 5.11 -6.57 -8.48
CA LYS A 166 6.42 -7.03 -8.96
C LYS A 166 7.30 -7.63 -7.87
N ARG A 167 6.90 -7.48 -6.59
CA ARG A 167 7.63 -7.92 -5.39
C ARG A 167 9.07 -7.38 -5.38
N VAL A 168 9.26 -6.30 -4.63
CA VAL A 168 10.58 -5.70 -4.35
C VAL A 168 11.30 -6.51 -3.28
#